data_AF-A0ABD6E996-F1
#
_entry.id   AF-A0ABD6E996-F1
#
_cell.length_a   1.000
_cell.length_b   1.000
_cell.length_c   1.000
_cell.angle_alpha   90.00
_cell.angle_beta   90.00
_cell.angle_gamma   90.00
#
_symmetry.space_group_name_H-M   'P 1'
#
loop_
_entity.id
_entity.type
_entity.pdbx_description
1 polymer ?
#
loop_
_entity_poly.entity_id
_entity_poly.type
_entity_poly.pdbx_seq_one_letter_code
_entity_poly.pdbx_strand_id
1 'polypeptide(L)'
;MFFLSPDVADTYGKISTCFERAAAQENDISLQKLYSRGMEVFEKLRKLEARVSTDEELKQSDTLRYYMKDTQAAKDLLYRRLRCLANYEAANKNLERARARNKDVQKAEMEQTEACKKFEDISEVAKGELKDLKKRRVVAFKKNLTDLADLEIKQAKAQIYALQQALSLLKSDDY
;
A
#
# COMPACT_ATOMS: atom_id res chain seq x y z
N MET A 1 -3.25 4.97 -12.46
CA MET A 1 -4.29 3.92 -12.48
C MET A 1 -5.14 3.98 -11.22
N PHE A 2 -4.56 3.86 -10.01
CA PHE A 2 -5.29 3.90 -8.72
C PHE A 2 -6.24 5.07 -8.44
N PHE A 3 -5.97 6.27 -8.97
CA PHE A 3 -6.86 7.42 -8.78
C PHE A 3 -7.99 7.53 -9.82
N LEU A 4 -8.01 6.68 -10.85
CA LEU A 4 -8.96 6.81 -11.97
C LEU A 4 -10.20 5.92 -11.82
N SER A 5 -10.11 4.77 -11.14
CA SER A 5 -11.23 3.83 -11.06
C SER A 5 -12.47 4.33 -10.30
N PRO A 6 -12.35 5.10 -9.19
CA PRO A 6 -13.52 5.73 -8.57
C PRO A 6 -14.25 6.68 -9.54
N ASP A 7 -13.48 7.45 -10.32
CA ASP A 7 -14.05 8.35 -11.34
C ASP A 7 -14.73 7.58 -12.48
N VAL A 8 -14.20 6.40 -12.87
CA VAL A 8 -14.80 5.57 -13.92
C VAL A 8 -16.12 4.94 -13.46
N ALA A 9 -16.16 4.39 -12.24
CA ALA A 9 -17.40 3.82 -11.69
C ALA A 9 -18.50 4.88 -11.58
N ASP A 10 -18.16 6.08 -11.09
CA ASP A 10 -19.09 7.20 -11.02
C ASP A 10 -19.53 7.68 -12.41
N THR A 11 -18.63 7.65 -13.40
CA THR A 11 -18.97 7.97 -14.78
C THR A 11 -19.98 6.98 -15.35
N TYR A 12 -19.80 5.68 -15.13
CA TYR A 12 -20.80 4.68 -15.52
C TYR A 12 -22.15 4.91 -14.84
N GLY A 13 -22.17 5.29 -13.56
CA GLY A 13 -23.40 5.66 -12.86
C GLY A 13 -24.09 6.89 -13.46
N LYS A 14 -23.34 7.92 -13.83
CA LYS A 14 -23.87 9.11 -14.50
C LYS A 14 -24.46 8.76 -15.87
N ILE A 15 -23.78 7.93 -16.65
CA ILE A 15 -24.26 7.47 -17.96
C ILE A 15 -25.55 6.65 -17.80
N SER A 16 -25.58 5.72 -16.83
CA SER A 16 -26.78 4.96 -16.47
C SER A 16 -27.98 5.87 -16.17
N THR A 17 -27.77 6.90 -15.34
CA THR A 17 -28.81 7.89 -15.00
C THR A 17 -29.29 8.68 -16.24
N CYS A 18 -28.40 8.98 -17.18
CA CYS A 18 -28.78 9.62 -18.44
C CYS A 18 -29.67 8.71 -19.29
N PHE A 19 -29.36 7.41 -19.36
CA PHE A 19 -30.20 6.43 -20.07
C PHE A 19 -31.57 6.25 -19.41
N GLU A 20 -31.63 6.24 -18.08
CA GLU A 20 -32.90 6.21 -17.33
C GLU A 20 -33.79 7.40 -17.70
N ARG A 21 -33.22 8.62 -17.71
CA ARG A 21 -33.96 9.84 -18.08
C ARG A 21 -34.40 9.82 -19.55
N ALA A 22 -33.54 9.34 -20.45
CA ALA A 22 -33.88 9.20 -21.86
C ALA A 22 -35.04 8.21 -22.06
N ALA A 23 -35.00 7.04 -21.40
CA ALA A 23 -36.07 6.05 -21.43
C ALA A 23 -37.41 6.60 -20.90
N ALA A 24 -37.38 7.49 -19.90
CA ALA A 24 -38.57 8.10 -19.33
C ALA A 24 -39.23 9.16 -20.23
N GLN A 25 -38.46 9.79 -21.12
CA GLN A 25 -38.93 10.84 -22.03
C GLN A 25 -39.23 10.32 -23.44
N GLU A 26 -38.83 9.09 -23.74
CA GLU A 26 -38.97 8.48 -25.05
C GLU A 26 -40.40 7.96 -25.29
N ASN A 27 -40.95 8.25 -26.46
CA ASN A 27 -42.28 7.81 -26.87
C ASN A 27 -42.21 6.55 -27.74
N ASP A 28 -41.10 6.31 -28.43
CA ASP A 28 -40.90 5.09 -29.21
C ASP A 28 -40.51 3.93 -28.28
N ILE A 29 -41.36 2.91 -28.23
CA ILE A 29 -41.19 1.72 -27.38
C ILE A 29 -39.87 0.99 -27.66
N SER A 30 -39.39 0.99 -28.92
CA SER A 30 -38.13 0.34 -29.31
C SER A 30 -36.92 1.09 -28.73
N LEU A 31 -36.89 2.41 -28.87
CA LEU A 31 -35.85 3.27 -28.29
C LEU A 31 -35.90 3.26 -26.76
N GLN A 32 -37.10 3.25 -26.17
CA GLN A 32 -37.27 3.13 -24.72
C GLN A 32 -36.67 1.82 -24.17
N LYS A 33 -36.88 0.69 -24.86
CA LYS A 33 -36.25 -0.60 -24.52
C LYS A 33 -34.74 -0.55 -24.67
N LEU A 34 -34.23 0.05 -25.74
CA LEU A 34 -32.79 0.22 -25.97
C LEU A 34 -32.13 1.02 -24.85
N TYR A 35 -32.72 2.15 -24.46
CA TYR A 35 -32.24 2.98 -23.35
C TYR A 35 -32.28 2.22 -22.01
N SER A 36 -33.35 1.46 -21.75
CA SER A 36 -33.45 0.62 -20.54
C SER A 36 -32.36 -0.45 -20.49
N ARG A 37 -32.05 -1.11 -21.61
CA ARG A 37 -30.91 -2.06 -21.71
C ARG A 37 -29.58 -1.35 -21.49
N GLY A 38 -29.40 -0.15 -22.05
CA GLY A 38 -28.22 0.68 -21.83
C GLY A 38 -27.98 1.01 -20.35
N MET A 39 -29.03 1.43 -19.64
CA MET A 39 -29.00 1.66 -18.19
C MET A 39 -28.53 0.41 -17.43
N GLU A 40 -29.12 -0.77 -17.70
CA GLU A 40 -28.73 -2.02 -17.04
C GLU A 40 -27.25 -2.39 -17.28
N VAL A 41 -26.75 -2.18 -18.49
CA VAL A 41 -25.34 -2.40 -18.84
C VAL A 41 -24.43 -1.50 -18.02
N PHE A 42 -24.71 -0.20 -17.97
CA PHE A 42 -23.86 0.75 -17.26
C PHE A 42 -23.92 0.57 -15.73
N GLU A 43 -25.06 0.17 -15.16
CA GLU A 43 -25.12 -0.22 -13.74
C GLU A 43 -24.27 -1.47 -13.44
N LYS A 44 -24.28 -2.45 -14.35
CA LYS A 44 -23.44 -3.66 -14.19
C LYS A 44 -21.96 -3.31 -14.26
N LEU A 45 -21.56 -2.44 -15.20
CA LEU A 45 -20.18 -1.98 -15.34
C LEU A 45 -19.73 -1.15 -14.13
N ARG A 46 -20.58 -0.25 -13.62
CA ARG A 46 -20.32 0.51 -12.40
C ARG A 46 -19.99 -0.40 -11.22
N LYS A 47 -20.83 -1.40 -10.95
CA LYS A 47 -20.63 -2.34 -9.83
C LYS A 47 -19.35 -3.14 -9.96
N LEU A 48 -18.99 -3.51 -11.19
CA LEU A 48 -17.76 -4.23 -11.48
C LEU A 48 -16.56 -3.32 -11.21
N GLU A 49 -16.53 -2.11 -11.77
CA GLU A 49 -15.43 -1.16 -11.59
C GLU A 49 -15.23 -0.77 -10.11
N ALA A 50 -16.32 -0.53 -9.37
CA ALA A 50 -16.25 -0.22 -7.94
C ALA A 50 -15.60 -1.37 -7.13
N ARG A 51 -15.90 -2.62 -7.50
CA ARG A 51 -15.27 -3.80 -6.88
C ARG A 51 -13.79 -3.87 -7.22
N VAL A 52 -13.43 -3.69 -8.49
CA VAL A 52 -12.03 -3.67 -8.94
C VAL A 52 -11.20 -2.69 -8.13
N SER A 53 -11.67 -1.45 -8.04
CA SER A 53 -11.02 -0.40 -7.25
C SER A 53 -10.81 -0.81 -5.79
N THR A 54 -11.83 -1.41 -5.16
CA THR A 54 -11.77 -1.82 -3.75
C THR A 54 -10.77 -2.95 -3.54
N ASP A 55 -10.80 -3.97 -4.40
CA ASP A 55 -9.93 -5.15 -4.29
C ASP A 55 -8.46 -4.78 -4.47
N GLU A 56 -8.16 -3.93 -5.46
CA GLU A 56 -6.81 -3.45 -5.74
C GLU A 56 -6.28 -2.55 -4.61
N GLU A 57 -7.10 -1.60 -4.13
CA GLU A 57 -6.74 -0.72 -3.03
C GLU A 57 -6.45 -1.52 -1.76
N LEU A 58 -7.30 -2.49 -1.42
CA LEU A 58 -7.09 -3.34 -0.25
C LEU A 58 -5.76 -4.11 -0.36
N LYS A 59 -5.51 -4.74 -1.51
CA LYS A 59 -4.30 -5.54 -1.74
C LYS A 59 -3.02 -4.72 -1.60
N GLN A 60 -2.98 -3.49 -2.11
CA GLN A 60 -1.80 -2.64 -1.99
C GLN A 60 -1.66 -2.01 -0.61
N SER A 61 -2.75 -1.48 -0.08
CA SER A 61 -2.72 -0.67 1.14
C SER A 61 -2.28 -1.48 2.35
N ASP A 62 -2.61 -2.77 2.43
CA ASP A 62 -2.12 -3.65 3.51
C ASP A 62 -0.61 -3.84 3.49
N THR A 63 -0.04 -4.07 2.31
CA THR A 63 1.42 -4.23 2.16
C THR A 63 2.15 -2.94 2.50
N LEU A 64 1.64 -1.80 2.03
CA LEU A 64 2.20 -0.48 2.34
C LEU A 64 2.12 -0.19 3.84
N ARG A 65 0.95 -0.37 4.47
CA ARG A 65 0.76 -0.12 5.90
C ARG A 65 1.68 -0.99 6.77
N TYR A 66 1.85 -2.26 6.42
CA TYR A 66 2.78 -3.14 7.13
C TYR A 66 4.21 -2.61 7.09
N TYR A 67 4.73 -2.30 5.89
CA TYR A 67 6.11 -1.85 5.75
C TYR A 67 6.35 -0.41 6.20
N MET A 68 5.33 0.44 6.26
CA MET A 68 5.40 1.72 6.95
C MET A 68 5.69 1.52 8.45
N LYS A 69 4.96 0.61 9.11
CA LYS A 69 5.18 0.28 10.54
C LYS A 69 6.55 -0.37 10.77
N ASP A 70 6.94 -1.31 9.91
CA ASP A 70 8.25 -1.98 10.01
C ASP A 70 9.41 -0.99 9.80
N THR A 71 9.25 -0.02 8.87
CA THR A 71 10.22 1.07 8.68
C THR A 71 10.30 1.99 9.90
N GLN A 72 9.16 2.28 10.53
CA GLN A 72 9.14 3.07 11.76
C GLN A 72 9.86 2.34 12.90
N ALA A 73 9.66 1.04 13.06
CA ALA A 73 10.38 0.24 14.05
C ALA A 73 11.91 0.26 13.83
N ALA A 74 12.34 0.16 12.56
CA ALA A 74 13.76 0.28 12.22
C ALA A 74 14.33 1.68 12.52
N LYS A 75 13.55 2.74 12.29
CA LYS A 75 13.92 4.11 12.69
C LYS A 75 14.07 4.23 14.20
N ASP A 76 13.15 3.66 14.97
CA ASP A 76 13.20 3.68 16.43
C ASP A 76 14.42 2.90 16.96
N LEU A 77 14.78 1.79 16.33
CA LEU A 77 16.00 1.03 16.64
C LEU A 77 17.27 1.87 16.40
N LEU A 78 17.34 2.56 15.25
CA LEU A 78 18.46 3.46 14.94
C LEU A 78 18.55 4.62 15.94
N TYR A 79 17.40 5.14 16.39
CA TYR A 79 17.37 6.18 17.41
C TYR A 79 17.87 5.69 18.78
N ARG A 80 17.51 4.47 19.18
CA ARG A 80 18.08 3.83 20.39
C ARG A 80 19.59 3.65 20.27
N ARG A 81 20.08 3.18 19.12
CA ARG A 81 21.51 3.06 18.82
C ARG A 81 22.23 4.41 18.94
N LEU A 82 21.64 5.47 18.40
CA LEU A 82 22.19 6.83 18.49
C LEU A 82 22.33 7.29 19.96
N ARG A 83 21.35 6.98 20.82
CA ARG A 83 21.44 7.26 22.26
C ARG A 83 22.55 6.46 22.94
N CYS A 84 22.71 5.18 22.61
CA CYS A 84 23.82 4.38 23.13
C CYS A 84 25.19 4.93 22.72
N LEU A 85 25.33 5.41 21.48
CA LEU A 85 26.55 6.07 21.01
C LEU A 85 26.84 7.34 21.82
N ALA A 86 25.84 8.22 21.98
CA ALA A 86 26.00 9.45 22.76
C ALA A 86 26.42 9.16 24.22
N ASN A 87 25.85 8.13 24.84
CA ASN A 87 26.23 7.69 26.19
C ASN A 87 27.68 7.17 26.22
N TYR A 88 28.08 6.39 25.22
CA TYR A 88 29.45 5.89 25.10
C TYR A 88 30.46 7.03 24.92
N GLU A 89 30.18 8.00 24.04
CA GLU A 89 31.03 9.18 23.85
C GLU A 89 31.14 10.03 25.12
N ALA A 90 30.04 10.17 25.87
CA ALA A 90 30.04 10.87 27.15
C ALA A 90 30.88 10.13 28.22
N ALA A 91 30.72 8.81 28.33
CA ALA A 91 31.52 7.98 29.24
C ALA A 91 33.01 8.04 28.89
N ASN A 92 33.35 8.04 27.60
CA ASN A 92 34.72 8.18 27.12
C ASN A 92 35.32 9.54 27.51
N LYS A 93 34.59 10.65 27.35
CA LYS A 93 35.02 11.98 27.82
C LYS A 93 35.21 12.04 29.34
N ASN A 94 34.37 11.36 30.10
CA ASN A 94 34.49 11.30 31.56
C ASN A 94 35.71 10.50 32.01
N LEU A 95 36.02 9.39 31.34
CA LEU A 95 37.23 8.60 31.58
C LEU A 95 38.50 9.44 31.33
N GLU A 96 38.55 10.18 30.23
CA GLU A 96 39.69 11.08 29.94
C GLU A 96 39.87 12.16 31.02
N ARG A 97 38.78 12.71 31.56
CA ARG A 97 38.84 13.66 32.69
C ARG A 97 39.30 13.01 34.00
N ALA A 98 38.86 11.78 34.27
CA ALA A 98 39.28 11.02 35.45
C ALA A 98 40.79 10.70 35.40
N ARG A 99 41.28 10.27 34.23
CA ARG A 99 42.70 10.04 33.95
C ARG A 99 43.54 11.31 34.13
N ALA A 100 43.10 12.44 33.55
CA ALA A 100 43.79 13.72 33.70
C ALA A 100 43.92 14.20 35.16
N ARG A 101 42.99 13.80 36.03
CA ARG A 101 42.99 14.15 37.46
C ARG A 101 43.56 13.07 38.37
N ASN A 102 43.94 11.90 37.83
CA ASN A 102 44.32 10.69 38.57
C ASN A 102 43.33 10.33 39.69
N LYS A 103 42.03 10.51 39.44
CA LYS A 103 40.97 10.31 40.44
C LYS A 103 39.81 9.53 39.81
N ASP A 104 39.28 8.54 40.54
CA ASP A 104 38.11 7.73 40.16
C ASP A 104 38.27 6.97 38.82
N VAL A 105 39.51 6.71 38.39
CA VAL A 105 39.82 6.14 37.06
C VAL A 105 39.17 4.77 36.85
N GLN A 106 39.31 3.86 37.82
CA GLN A 106 38.76 2.50 37.72
C GLN A 106 37.23 2.51 37.54
N LYS A 107 36.53 3.41 38.24
CA LYS A 107 35.08 3.54 38.12
C LYS A 107 34.69 4.04 36.72
N ALA A 108 35.34 5.10 36.24
CA ALA A 108 35.06 5.64 34.91
C ALA A 108 35.39 4.65 33.78
N GLU A 109 36.39 3.79 33.97
CA GLU A 109 36.77 2.75 33.00
C GLU A 109 35.72 1.63 32.93
N MET A 110 35.18 1.21 34.07
CA MET A 110 34.07 0.26 34.12
C MET A 110 32.81 0.84 33.45
N GLU A 111 32.45 2.09 33.73
CA GLU A 111 31.30 2.77 33.13
C GLU A 111 31.46 2.92 31.60
N GLN A 112 32.66 3.25 31.13
CA GLN A 112 32.98 3.33 29.70
C GLN A 112 32.87 1.96 29.02
N THR A 113 33.38 0.91 29.66
CA THR A 113 33.34 -0.47 29.14
C THR A 113 31.90 -0.95 29.01
N GLU A 114 31.06 -0.68 30.01
CA GLU A 114 29.64 -1.03 29.97
C GLU A 114 28.89 -0.27 28.86
N ALA A 115 29.15 1.03 28.71
CA ALA A 115 28.56 1.84 27.65
C ALA A 115 29.01 1.39 26.24
N CYS A 116 30.29 1.02 26.09
CA CYS A 116 30.85 0.45 24.85
C CYS A 116 30.12 -0.83 24.46
N LYS A 117 30.03 -1.79 25.40
CA LYS A 117 29.34 -3.06 25.18
C LYS A 117 27.89 -2.86 24.76
N LYS A 118 27.14 -1.99 25.45
CA LYS A 118 25.74 -1.67 25.07
C LYS A 118 25.63 -1.10 23.66
N PHE A 119 26.57 -0.24 23.25
CA PHE A 119 26.59 0.33 21.91
C PHE A 119 26.97 -0.70 20.83
N GLU A 120 27.89 -1.61 21.12
CA GLU A 120 28.27 -2.70 20.21
C GLU A 120 27.12 -3.69 20.03
N ASP A 121 26.51 -4.15 21.12
CA ASP A 121 25.38 -5.09 21.11
C ASP A 121 24.23 -4.56 20.25
N ILE A 122 23.80 -3.30 20.47
CA ILE A 122 22.72 -2.70 19.68
C ILE A 122 23.14 -2.41 18.23
N SER A 123 24.43 -2.17 17.97
CA SER A 123 24.94 -1.97 16.61
C SER A 123 24.89 -3.25 15.80
N GLU A 124 25.21 -4.40 16.39
CA GLU A 124 25.11 -5.69 15.71
C GLU A 124 23.65 -6.06 15.40
N VAL A 125 22.75 -5.87 16.37
CA VAL A 125 21.31 -6.05 16.14
C VAL A 125 20.80 -5.14 15.02
N ALA A 126 21.15 -3.85 15.05
CA ALA A 126 20.73 -2.90 14.02
C ALA A 126 21.24 -3.27 12.63
N LYS A 127 22.49 -3.75 12.50
CA LYS A 127 23.04 -4.23 11.21
C LYS A 127 22.27 -5.43 10.68
N GLY A 128 21.92 -6.39 11.54
CA GLY A 128 21.13 -7.56 11.18
C GLY A 128 19.73 -7.16 10.70
N GLU A 129 19.00 -6.43 11.55
CA GLU A 129 17.63 -6.01 11.29
C GLU A 129 17.50 -5.18 10.01
N LEU A 130 18.42 -4.26 9.73
CA LEU A 130 18.37 -3.46 8.50
C LEU A 130 18.61 -4.29 7.23
N LYS A 131 19.50 -5.29 7.29
CA LYS A 131 19.73 -6.21 6.17
C LYS A 131 18.48 -7.05 5.91
N ASP A 132 17.86 -7.56 6.96
CA ASP A 132 16.69 -8.42 6.85
C ASP A 132 15.44 -7.64 6.45
N LEU A 133 15.25 -6.43 6.98
CA LEU A 133 14.20 -5.50 6.53
C LEU A 133 14.29 -5.28 5.02
N LYS A 134 15.49 -4.98 4.49
CA LYS A 134 15.68 -4.78 3.04
C LYS A 134 15.26 -6.02 2.24
N LYS A 135 15.68 -7.20 2.67
CA LYS A 135 15.35 -8.47 2.00
C LYS A 135 13.84 -8.77 2.06
N ARG A 136 13.25 -8.74 3.26
CA ARG A 136 11.82 -9.01 3.49
C ARG A 136 10.97 -8.06 2.67
N ARG A 137 11.30 -6.75 2.68
CA ARG A 137 10.60 -5.73 1.91
C ARG A 137 10.58 -6.04 0.42
N VAL A 138 11.75 -6.28 -0.18
CA VAL A 138 11.83 -6.55 -1.63
C VAL A 138 11.00 -7.78 -2.01
N VAL A 139 11.10 -8.87 -1.25
CA VAL A 139 10.35 -10.10 -1.51
C VAL A 139 8.84 -9.86 -1.42
N ALA A 140 8.39 -9.17 -0.36
CA ALA A 140 6.96 -8.92 -0.16
C ALA A 140 6.36 -7.99 -1.21
N PHE A 141 7.04 -6.89 -1.56
CA PHE A 141 6.57 -5.99 -2.62
C PHE A 141 6.58 -6.67 -3.99
N LYS A 142 7.60 -7.49 -4.30
CA LYS A 142 7.62 -8.27 -5.54
C LYS A 142 6.41 -9.21 -5.60
N LYS A 143 6.16 -9.97 -4.54
CA LYS A 143 4.99 -10.86 -4.46
C LYS A 143 3.68 -10.07 -4.58
N ASN A 144 3.53 -8.97 -3.87
CA ASN A 144 2.33 -8.14 -3.91
C ASN A 144 2.03 -7.61 -5.33
N LEU A 145 3.05 -7.10 -6.02
CA LEU A 145 2.90 -6.60 -7.39
C LEU A 145 2.59 -7.72 -8.39
N THR A 146 3.19 -8.90 -8.24
CA THR A 146 2.85 -10.07 -9.06
C THR A 146 1.40 -10.51 -8.83
N ASP A 147 1.00 -10.68 -7.57
CA ASP A 147 -0.37 -11.05 -7.21
C ASP A 147 -1.39 -10.01 -7.72
N LEU A 148 -1.03 -8.73 -7.68
CA LEU A 148 -1.87 -7.64 -8.18
C LEU A 148 -2.01 -7.69 -9.70
N ALA A 149 -0.92 -7.88 -10.44
CA ALA A 149 -0.99 -8.02 -11.89
C ALA A 149 -1.87 -9.22 -12.30
N ASP A 150 -1.77 -10.34 -11.59
CA ASP A 150 -2.63 -11.50 -11.81
C ASP A 150 -4.11 -11.20 -11.52
N LEU A 151 -4.39 -10.36 -10.52
CA LEU A 151 -5.73 -9.89 -10.18
C LEU A 151 -6.28 -8.96 -11.28
N GLU A 152 -5.51 -7.97 -11.70
CA GLU A 152 -5.85 -7.02 -12.77
C GLU A 152 -6.16 -7.75 -14.08
N ILE A 153 -5.37 -8.78 -14.44
CA ILE A 153 -5.65 -9.62 -15.62
C ILE A 153 -6.99 -10.35 -15.50
N LYS A 154 -7.33 -10.88 -14.33
CA LYS A 154 -8.63 -11.54 -14.11
C LYS A 154 -9.78 -10.55 -14.20
N GLN A 155 -9.61 -9.36 -13.64
CA GLN A 155 -10.61 -8.29 -13.67
C GLN A 155 -10.83 -7.77 -15.10
N ALA A 156 -9.77 -7.55 -15.87
CA ALA A 156 -9.85 -7.18 -17.28
C ALA A 156 -10.60 -8.24 -18.11
N LYS A 157 -10.33 -9.53 -17.89
CA LYS A 157 -11.09 -10.61 -18.55
C LYS A 157 -12.57 -10.58 -18.18
N ALA A 158 -12.91 -10.32 -16.91
CA ALA A 158 -14.29 -10.20 -16.46
C ALA A 158 -15.00 -8.98 -17.09
N GLN A 159 -14.30 -7.85 -17.23
CA GLN A 159 -14.81 -6.67 -17.93
C GLN A 159 -15.09 -6.95 -19.40
N ILE A 160 -14.15 -7.57 -20.11
CA ILE A 160 -14.32 -7.97 -21.51
C ILE A 160 -15.54 -8.87 -21.66
N TYR A 161 -15.69 -9.87 -20.80
CA TYR A 161 -16.83 -10.77 -20.82
C TYR A 161 -18.17 -10.06 -20.55
N ALA A 162 -18.19 -9.07 -19.64
CA ALA A 162 -19.38 -8.26 -19.38
C ALA A 162 -19.75 -7.38 -20.59
N LEU A 163 -18.75 -6.78 -21.25
CA LEU A 163 -18.94 -5.98 -22.46
C LEU A 163 -19.41 -6.82 -23.65
N GLN A 164 -18.91 -8.04 -23.81
CA GLN A 164 -19.37 -8.98 -24.84
C GLN A 164 -20.85 -9.34 -24.64
N GLN A 165 -21.28 -9.59 -23.40
CA GLN A 165 -22.70 -9.80 -23.08
C GLN A 165 -23.55 -8.57 -23.35
N ALA A 166 -23.05 -7.38 -22.99
CA ALA A 166 -23.73 -6.12 -23.29
C ALA A 166 -23.93 -5.94 -24.79
N LEU A 167 -22.89 -6.21 -25.60
CA LEU A 167 -22.99 -6.17 -27.06
C LEU A 167 -24.01 -7.16 -27.60
N SER A 168 -24.07 -8.40 -27.09
CA SER A 168 -25.10 -9.35 -27.53
C SER A 168 -26.52 -8.90 -27.17
N LEU A 169 -26.71 -8.29 -26.00
CA LEU A 169 -28.00 -7.79 -25.53
C LEU A 169 -28.49 -6.58 -26.35
N LEU A 170 -27.57 -5.73 -26.78
CA LEU A 170 -27.87 -4.56 -27.61
C LEU A 170 -28.10 -4.96 -29.09
N LYS A 171 -27.45 -6.03 -29.56
CA LYS A 171 -27.60 -6.55 -30.93
C LYS A 171 -28.82 -7.46 -31.14
N SER A 172 -29.46 -7.93 -30.07
CA SER A 172 -30.57 -8.89 -30.19
C SER A 172 -31.87 -8.30 -30.77
N ASP A 173 -31.84 -7.06 -31.28
CA ASP A 173 -32.96 -6.39 -31.97
C ASP A 173 -32.65 -6.07 -33.45
N ASP A 174 -31.70 -6.77 -34.09
CA ASP A 174 -31.75 -6.90 -35.55
C ASP A 174 -32.84 -7.93 -35.92
N TYR A 175 -33.99 -7.41 -36.37
CA TYR A 175 -35.24 -8.04 -36.88
C TYR A 175 -36.38 -8.26 -35.89
#